data_AF-A0AAD9ISZ3-F1
#
_entry.id   AF-A0AAD9ISZ3-F1
#
_cell.length_a   1.000
_cell.length_b   1.000
_cell.length_c   1.000
_cell.angle_alpha   90.00
_cell.angle_beta   90.00
_cell.angle_gamma   90.00
#
_symmetry.space_group_name_H-M   'P 1'
#
loop_
_entity.id
_entity.type
_entity.pdbx_description
1 polymer ?
#
loop_
_entity_poly.entity_id
_entity_poly.type
_entity_poly.pdbx_seq_one_letter_code
_entity_poly.pdbx_strand_id
1 'polypeptide(L)'
;MWECTSKKAINSPAVKLLLDIEYPRRRSFKRQLTHHQILDAVCTGRLFGMVVCDIRVAENLRQHFAEMLPVFKNNTDSRDYIGPFMRQYTKDNDMMSTQRRMLVGSYHGEKPLLATPSLQWYLSHGLVVDHVYQIIEFQPLSSLW
;
A
#
# COMPACT_ATOMS: atom_id res chain seq x y z
N MET A 1 5.39 -18.43 30.41
CA MET A 1 4.58 -17.97 31.57
C MET A 1 4.48 -16.44 31.69
N TRP A 2 5.47 -15.67 31.20
CA TRP A 2 5.52 -14.19 31.15
C TRP A 2 4.40 -13.49 30.34
N GLU A 3 3.94 -14.10 29.24
CA GLU A 3 2.88 -13.49 28.41
C GLU A 3 1.51 -13.48 29.10
N CYS A 4 1.22 -14.48 29.95
CA CYS A 4 -0.04 -14.55 30.69
C CYS A 4 -0.12 -13.52 31.81
N THR A 5 0.99 -13.24 32.50
CA THR A 5 1.05 -12.19 33.52
C THR A 5 0.97 -10.81 32.87
N SER A 6 1.63 -10.60 31.73
CA SER A 6 1.55 -9.35 30.96
C SER A 6 0.13 -9.05 30.47
N LYS A 7 -0.58 -10.05 29.92
CA LYS A 7 -1.98 -9.90 29.49
C LYS A 7 -2.92 -9.53 30.64
N LYS A 8 -2.68 -10.05 31.84
CA LYS A 8 -3.44 -9.69 33.05
C LYS A 8 -3.12 -8.27 33.51
N ALA A 9 -1.85 -7.88 33.49
CA ALA A 9 -1.39 -6.55 33.90
C ALA A 9 -1.94 -5.44 32.99
N ILE A 10 -1.92 -5.63 31.66
CA ILE A 10 -2.49 -4.68 30.68
C ILE A 10 -4.00 -4.45 30.90
N ASN A 11 -4.70 -5.45 31.44
CA ASN A 11 -6.12 -5.32 31.73
C ASN A 11 -6.43 -4.60 33.04
N SER A 12 -5.42 -4.31 33.87
CA SER A 12 -5.56 -3.54 35.11
C SER A 12 -6.03 -2.11 34.81
N PRO A 13 -6.95 -1.55 35.61
CA PRO A 13 -7.42 -0.17 35.46
C PRO A 13 -6.29 0.86 35.49
N ALA A 14 -5.29 0.66 36.36
CA ALA A 14 -4.15 1.57 36.50
C ALA A 14 -3.27 1.59 35.25
N VAL A 15 -3.04 0.42 34.64
CA VAL A 15 -2.25 0.30 33.41
C VAL A 15 -3.02 0.85 32.23
N LYS A 16 -4.34 0.64 32.14
CA LYS A 16 -5.18 1.27 31.11
C LYS A 16 -5.15 2.79 31.19
N LEU A 17 -5.28 3.34 32.40
CA LEU A 17 -5.21 4.78 32.63
C LEU A 17 -3.85 5.34 32.19
N LEU A 18 -2.75 4.68 32.58
CA LEU A 18 -1.41 5.06 32.16
C LEU A 18 -1.24 4.99 30.64
N LEU A 19 -1.70 3.92 30.00
CA LEU A 19 -1.67 3.78 28.54
C LEU A 19 -2.50 4.85 27.84
N ASP A 20 -3.66 5.24 28.39
CA ASP A 20 -4.50 6.28 27.82
C ASP A 20 -3.88 7.69 28.00
N ILE A 21 -3.08 7.90 29.05
CA ILE A 21 -2.37 9.16 29.32
C ILE A 21 -1.08 9.25 28.48
N GLU A 22 -0.25 8.21 28.48
CA GLU A 22 1.05 8.20 27.79
C GLU A 22 0.91 7.97 26.28
N TYR A 23 -0.06 7.15 25.88
CA TYR A 23 -0.35 6.83 24.48
C TYR A 23 -1.81 7.16 24.19
N PRO A 24 -2.20 8.45 24.23
CA PRO A 24 -3.55 8.84 23.91
C PRO A 24 -3.84 8.35 22.50
N ARG A 25 -4.65 7.29 22.40
CA ARG A 25 -5.05 6.74 21.10
C ARG A 25 -5.88 7.81 20.44
N ARG A 26 -5.25 8.71 19.69
CA ARG A 26 -5.93 9.60 18.75
C ARG A 26 -6.46 8.69 17.66
N ARG A 27 -7.60 8.06 17.94
CA ARG A 27 -8.43 7.43 16.93
C ARG A 27 -9.02 8.61 16.17
N SER A 28 -8.26 9.18 15.24
CA SER A 28 -8.78 10.12 14.24
C SER A 28 -10.07 9.54 13.64
N PHE A 29 -10.11 8.20 13.54
CA PHE A 29 -11.27 7.42 13.14
C PHE A 29 -11.67 6.41 14.24
N LYS A 30 -12.78 6.68 14.95
CA LYS A 30 -13.35 5.78 15.97
C LYS A 30 -14.16 4.61 15.38
N ARG A 31 -14.46 4.64 14.08
CA ARG A 31 -15.29 3.67 13.33
C ARG A 31 -14.55 3.14 12.11
N GLN A 32 -15.00 2.00 11.57
CA GLN A 32 -14.55 1.54 10.25
C GLN A 32 -14.87 2.64 9.23
N LEU A 33 -13.84 3.12 8.54
CA LEU A 33 -14.00 4.08 7.46
C LEU A 33 -14.58 3.39 6.22
N THR A 34 -15.46 4.09 5.52
CA THR A 34 -15.88 3.67 4.18
C THR A 34 -14.76 3.93 3.18
N HIS A 35 -14.74 3.18 2.07
CA HIS A 35 -13.79 3.37 0.97
C HIS A 35 -13.67 4.86 0.57
N HIS A 36 -14.81 5.52 0.32
CA HIS A 36 -14.83 6.92 -0.08
C HIS A 36 -14.21 7.85 0.97
N GLN A 37 -14.48 7.63 2.26
CA GLN A 37 -13.90 8.44 3.33
C GLN A 37 -12.38 8.28 3.41
N ILE A 38 -11.86 7.09 3.12
CA ILE A 38 -10.42 6.85 3.10
C ILE A 38 -9.78 7.64 1.96
N LEU A 39 -10.33 7.53 0.74
CA LEU A 39 -9.79 8.25 -0.41
C LEU A 39 -9.90 9.78 -0.23
N ASP A 40 -11.03 10.28 0.28
CA ASP A 40 -11.18 11.71 0.61
C ASP A 40 -10.14 12.17 1.63
N ALA A 41 -9.92 11.39 2.69
CA ALA A 41 -8.94 11.72 3.72
C ALA A 41 -7.50 11.73 3.19
N VAL A 42 -7.17 10.84 2.24
CA VAL A 42 -5.88 10.85 1.54
C VAL A 42 -5.77 12.07 0.62
N CYS A 43 -6.80 12.34 -0.20
CA CYS A 43 -6.81 13.49 -1.12
C CYS A 43 -6.72 14.84 -0.40
N THR A 44 -7.38 14.98 0.75
CA THR A 44 -7.38 16.19 1.57
C THR A 44 -6.17 16.31 2.52
N GLY A 45 -5.30 15.29 2.56
CA GLY A 45 -4.14 15.26 3.46
C GLY A 45 -4.48 15.08 4.95
N ARG A 46 -5.75 14.77 5.29
CA ARG A 46 -6.16 14.47 6.68
C ARG A 46 -5.60 13.14 7.18
N LEU A 47 -5.35 12.20 6.27
CA LEU A 47 -4.77 10.89 6.56
C LEU A 47 -3.33 10.87 6.06
N PHE A 48 -2.39 10.81 6.99
CA PHE A 48 -0.96 10.67 6.70
C PHE A 48 -0.44 9.33 7.24
N GLY A 49 0.34 8.63 6.42
CA GLY A 49 0.81 7.27 6.71
C GLY A 49 0.91 6.41 5.44
N MET A 50 0.54 5.14 5.55
CA MET A 50 0.58 4.14 4.48
C MET A 50 -0.79 3.46 4.28
N VAL A 51 -1.08 3.04 3.04
CA VAL A 51 -2.32 2.35 2.67
C VAL A 51 -1.96 1.11 1.84
N VAL A 52 -2.53 -0.04 2.21
CA VAL A 52 -2.50 -1.26 1.40
C VAL A 52 -3.79 -1.32 0.59
N CYS A 53 -3.69 -1.23 -0.73
CA CYS A 53 -4.85 -1.17 -1.62
C CYS A 53 -4.57 -1.79 -2.98
N ASP A 54 -5.62 -2.20 -3.68
CA ASP A 54 -5.55 -2.55 -5.11
C ASP A 54 -5.72 -1.29 -5.95
N ILE A 55 -4.82 -1.07 -6.90
CA ILE A 55 -4.79 0.14 -7.73
C ILE A 55 -4.63 -0.21 -9.19
N ARG A 56 -5.30 0.54 -10.07
CA ARG A 56 -5.19 0.38 -11.53
C ARG A 56 -5.26 1.69 -12.29
N VAL A 57 -4.68 1.69 -13.47
CA VAL A 57 -4.83 2.76 -14.47
C VAL A 57 -6.20 2.61 -15.15
N ALA A 58 -6.96 3.70 -15.21
CA ALA A 58 -8.22 3.73 -15.95
C ALA A 58 -7.97 3.46 -17.45
N GLU A 59 -8.90 2.76 -18.13
CA GLU A 59 -8.71 2.30 -19.50
C GLU A 59 -8.38 3.45 -20.48
N ASN A 60 -9.08 4.57 -20.32
CA ASN A 60 -8.89 5.79 -21.11
C ASN A 60 -7.53 6.47 -20.90
N LEU A 61 -6.79 6.12 -19.84
CA LEU A 61 -5.46 6.68 -19.53
C LEU A 61 -4.32 5.71 -19.87
N ARG A 62 -4.61 4.49 -20.33
CA ARG A 62 -3.55 3.52 -20.68
C ARG A 62 -2.61 4.03 -21.75
N GLN A 63 -3.13 4.71 -22.77
CA GLN A 63 -2.30 5.30 -23.82
C GLN A 63 -1.36 6.38 -23.28
N HIS A 64 -1.80 7.19 -22.32
CA HIS A 64 -0.97 8.21 -21.67
C HIS A 64 0.19 7.58 -20.89
N PHE A 65 -0.06 6.45 -20.22
CA PHE A 65 0.94 5.71 -19.45
C PHE A 65 1.67 4.61 -20.23
N ALA A 66 1.50 4.55 -21.57
CA ALA A 66 2.09 3.48 -22.38
C ALA A 66 3.62 3.57 -22.45
N GLU A 67 4.18 4.77 -22.35
CA GLU A 67 5.64 4.97 -22.30
C GLU A 67 6.22 4.49 -20.97
N MET A 68 5.57 4.81 -19.85
CA MET A 68 6.01 4.44 -18.51
C MET A 68 4.84 4.05 -17.62
N LEU A 69 4.78 2.77 -17.30
CA LEU A 69 3.75 2.19 -16.46
C LEU A 69 3.91 2.70 -15.00
N PRO A 70 2.86 3.26 -14.37
CA PRO A 70 2.98 3.94 -13.09
C PRO A 70 3.05 2.99 -11.89
N VAL A 71 2.60 1.73 -12.02
CA VAL A 71 2.56 0.78 -10.91
C VAL A 71 3.67 -0.25 -11.07
N PHE A 72 4.57 -0.34 -10.10
CA PHE A 72 5.62 -1.36 -10.07
C PHE A 72 5.24 -2.50 -9.13
N LYS A 73 5.41 -3.74 -9.58
CA LYS A 73 5.19 -4.93 -8.76
C LYS A 73 6.26 -5.97 -8.99
N ASN A 74 6.56 -6.73 -7.95
CA ASN A 74 7.41 -7.91 -8.10
C ASN A 74 6.56 -9.06 -8.62
N ASN A 75 6.88 -9.55 -9.81
CA ASN A 75 6.26 -10.73 -10.37
C ASN A 75 7.27 -11.85 -10.53
N THR A 76 6.80 -13.09 -10.41
CA THR A 76 7.60 -14.28 -10.68
C THR A 76 7.28 -14.67 -12.11
N ASP A 77 7.89 -14.00 -13.08
CA ASP A 77 7.47 -14.10 -14.48
C ASP A 77 7.86 -15.45 -15.10
N SER A 78 6.90 -16.11 -15.74
CA SER A 78 7.18 -17.06 -16.82
C SER A 78 7.50 -16.27 -18.10
N ARG A 79 8.04 -16.95 -19.13
CA ARG A 79 8.35 -16.36 -20.45
C ARG A 79 7.12 -15.76 -21.17
N ASP A 80 5.94 -15.77 -20.55
CA ASP A 80 4.66 -15.38 -21.12
C ASP A 80 4.38 -13.89 -21.16
N TYR A 81 5.03 -13.12 -20.29
CA TYR A 81 4.88 -11.67 -20.21
C TYR A 81 5.86 -10.91 -21.10
N ILE A 82 6.70 -11.62 -21.85
CA ILE A 82 7.72 -11.05 -22.73
C ILE A 82 7.15 -10.94 -24.15
N GLY A 83 7.25 -9.75 -24.75
CA GLY A 83 6.85 -9.54 -26.13
C GLY A 83 7.55 -10.52 -27.09
N PRO A 84 6.93 -10.85 -28.24
CA PRO A 84 7.39 -11.92 -29.13
C PRO A 84 8.85 -11.76 -29.57
N PHE A 85 9.29 -10.52 -29.82
CA PHE A 85 10.68 -10.20 -30.15
C PHE A 85 11.66 -10.59 -29.02
N MET A 86 11.41 -10.10 -27.81
CA MET A 86 12.26 -10.39 -26.65
C MET A 86 12.19 -11.87 -26.25
N ARG A 87 11.03 -12.52 -26.45
CA ARG A 87 10.89 -13.97 -26.23
C ARG A 87 11.81 -14.75 -27.16
N GLN A 88 11.85 -14.41 -28.45
CA GLN A 88 12.75 -15.05 -29.40
C GLN A 88 14.22 -14.78 -29.05
N TYR A 89 14.57 -13.53 -28.79
CA TYR A 89 15.92 -13.15 -28.36
C TYR A 89 16.40 -13.94 -27.13
N THR A 90 15.53 -14.14 -26.13
CA THR A 90 15.89 -14.91 -24.93
C THR A 90 16.08 -16.40 -25.19
N LYS A 91 15.38 -16.97 -26.18
CA LYS A 91 15.59 -18.36 -26.61
C LYS A 91 16.93 -18.50 -27.32
N ASP A 92 17.23 -17.57 -28.23
CA ASP A 92 18.43 -17.64 -29.07
C ASP A 92 19.72 -17.46 -28.26
N ASN A 93 19.65 -16.76 -27.12
CA ASN A 93 20.79 -16.47 -26.24
C ASN A 93 20.80 -17.29 -24.92
N ASP A 94 19.94 -18.31 -24.80
CA ASP A 94 19.74 -19.11 -23.58
C ASP A 94 19.59 -18.27 -22.29
N MET A 95 18.90 -17.14 -22.41
CA MET A 95 18.65 -16.22 -21.31
C MET A 95 17.31 -16.55 -20.64
N MET A 96 17.22 -16.36 -19.32
CA MET A 96 16.00 -16.63 -18.55
C MET A 96 15.52 -18.08 -18.68
N SER A 97 16.43 -19.04 -18.47
CA SER A 97 16.15 -20.47 -18.37
C SER A 97 15.37 -20.82 -17.09
N THR A 98 15.60 -20.08 -16.00
CA THR A 98 14.93 -20.25 -14.71
C THR A 98 13.98 -19.10 -14.42
N GLN A 99 12.81 -19.42 -13.87
CA GLN A 99 11.86 -18.44 -13.38
C GLN A 99 12.51 -17.60 -12.27
N ARG A 100 12.46 -16.27 -12.41
CA ARG A 100 13.08 -15.34 -11.47
C ARG A 100 12.09 -14.26 -11.08
N ARG A 101 12.21 -13.79 -9.84
CA ARG A 101 11.41 -12.68 -9.34
C ARG A 101 11.98 -11.38 -9.91
N MET A 102 11.17 -10.63 -10.65
CA MET A 102 11.56 -9.37 -11.28
C MET A 102 10.60 -8.25 -10.89
N LEU A 103 11.11 -7.02 -10.84
CA LEU A 103 10.29 -5.83 -10.73
C LEU A 103 9.79 -5.46 -12.12
N VAL A 104 8.48 -5.43 -12.30
CA VAL A 104 7.83 -5.10 -13.57
C VAL A 104 6.91 -3.89 -13.41
N GLY A 105 6.90 -3.03 -14.42
CA GLY A 105 5.85 -2.02 -14.58
C GLY A 105 4.54 -2.69 -15.01
N SER A 106 3.42 -2.21 -14.50
CA SER A 106 2.09 -2.72 -14.80
C SER A 106 1.04 -1.61 -14.77
N TYR A 107 -0.10 -1.85 -15.43
CA TYR A 107 -1.28 -1.00 -15.30
C TYR A 107 -2.09 -1.28 -14.03
N HIS A 108 -1.76 -2.34 -13.29
CA HIS A 108 -2.46 -2.71 -12.06
C HIS A 108 -1.50 -3.27 -11.01
N GLY A 109 -1.80 -3.02 -9.75
CA GLY A 109 -1.09 -3.56 -8.59
C GLY A 109 -2.07 -4.12 -7.59
N GLU A 110 -1.77 -5.33 -7.11
CA GLU A 110 -2.54 -6.00 -6.06
C GLU A 110 -1.81 -5.83 -4.73
N LYS A 111 -2.50 -5.24 -3.76
CA LYS A 111 -1.98 -4.97 -2.40
C LYS A 111 -0.61 -4.26 -2.32
N PRO A 112 -0.22 -3.32 -3.20
CA PRO A 112 0.94 -2.46 -2.90
C PRO A 112 0.73 -1.69 -1.59
N LEU A 113 1.81 -1.56 -0.81
CA LEU A 113 1.88 -0.63 0.31
C LEU A 113 2.29 0.74 -0.23
N LEU A 114 1.34 1.68 -0.27
CA LEU A 114 1.54 3.00 -0.82
C LEU A 114 1.59 4.04 0.30
N ALA A 115 2.60 4.90 0.27
CA ALA A 115 2.59 6.10 1.07
C ALA A 115 1.43 7.00 0.63
N THR A 116 0.76 7.60 1.61
CA THR A 116 -0.39 8.49 1.37
C THR A 116 -0.10 9.62 0.37
N PRO A 117 1.08 10.28 0.33
CA PRO A 117 1.38 11.27 -0.71
C PRO A 117 1.49 10.66 -2.12
N SER A 118 2.05 9.45 -2.25
CA SER A 118 2.11 8.74 -3.53
C SER A 118 0.72 8.34 -4.00
N LEU A 119 -0.12 7.86 -3.08
CA LEU A 119 -1.51 7.51 -3.38
C LEU A 119 -2.31 8.75 -3.81
N GLN A 120 -2.12 9.88 -3.13
CA GLN A 120 -2.72 11.15 -3.50
C GLN A 120 -2.34 11.57 -4.94
N TRP A 121 -1.06 11.41 -5.31
CA TRP A 121 -0.59 11.66 -6.68
C TRP A 121 -1.26 10.72 -7.68
N TYR A 122 -1.36 9.42 -7.39
CA TYR A 122 -2.03 8.48 -8.31
C TYR A 122 -3.51 8.84 -8.53
N LEU A 123 -4.23 9.18 -7.46
CA LEU A 123 -5.63 9.59 -7.53
C LEU A 123 -5.80 10.87 -8.34
N SER A 124 -4.91 11.86 -8.19
CA SER A 124 -4.96 13.10 -8.97
C SER A 124 -4.65 12.90 -10.46
N HIS A 125 -3.95 11.82 -10.81
CA HIS A 125 -3.64 11.42 -12.19
C HIS A 125 -4.64 10.40 -12.76
N GLY A 126 -5.78 10.18 -12.09
CA GLY A 126 -6.87 9.37 -12.61
C GLY A 126 -6.69 7.85 -12.48
N LEU A 127 -5.76 7.40 -11.65
CA LEU A 127 -5.73 5.99 -11.24
C LEU A 127 -6.89 5.71 -10.28
N VAL A 128 -7.37 4.48 -10.31
CA VAL A 128 -8.53 4.02 -9.55
C VAL A 128 -8.06 3.03 -8.50
N VAL A 129 -8.53 3.23 -7.26
CA VAL A 129 -8.38 2.26 -6.16
C VAL A 129 -9.63 1.38 -6.15
N ASP A 130 -9.45 0.07 -6.33
CA ASP A 130 -10.58 -0.87 -6.35
C ASP A 130 -10.91 -1.37 -4.93
N HIS A 131 -9.90 -1.61 -4.10
CA HIS A 131 -10.09 -2.11 -2.74
C HIS A 131 -9.05 -1.58 -1.76
N VAL A 132 -9.43 -1.32 -0.50
CA VAL A 132 -8.51 -0.93 0.58
C VAL A 132 -8.51 -2.01 1.66
N TYR A 133 -7.35 -2.59 1.92
CA TYR A 133 -7.20 -3.68 2.89
C TYR A 133 -6.77 -3.18 4.27
N GLN A 134 -5.85 -2.23 4.31
CA GLN A 134 -5.24 -1.77 5.54
C GLN A 134 -4.78 -0.32 5.44
N ILE A 135 -4.86 0.38 6.57
CA ILE A 135 -4.36 1.73 6.74
C ILE A 135 -3.42 1.71 7.94
N ILE A 136 -2.25 2.32 7.79
CA ILE A 136 -1.27 2.53 8.84
C ILE A 136 -1.11 4.05 8.98
N GLU A 137 -1.82 4.63 9.93
CA GLU A 137 -1.78 6.08 10.18
C GLU A 137 -0.52 6.42 11.00
N PHE A 138 0.24 7.41 10.55
CA PHE A 138 1.36 7.95 11.30
C PHE A 138 0.84 8.90 12.38
N GLN A 139 1.27 8.67 13.62
CA GLN A 139 0.99 9.57 14.73
C GLN A 139 2.30 10.23 15.14
N PRO A 140 2.46 11.55 14.93
CA PRO A 140 3.61 12.25 15.47
C PRO A 140 3.59 12.10 16.99
N LEU A 141 4.74 11.81 17.59
CA LEU A 141 4.91 12.03 19.02
C LEU A 141 4.55 13.49 19.27
N SER A 142 3.58 13.75 20.15
CA SER A 142 3.37 15.11 20.62
C SER A 142 4.70 15.60 21.13
N SER A 143 5.24 16.66 20.53
CA SER A 143 6.41 17.35 21.03
C SER A 143 6.07 17.90 22.41
N LEU A 144 6.35 17.11 23.44
CA LEU A 144 6.52 17.56 24.81
C LEU A 144 7.94 18.14 24.88
N TRP A 145 8.10 19.34 24.32
CA TRP A 145 9.23 20.23 24.54
C TRP A 145 8.68 21.64 24.73
#